data_AF-A0ABC9XCP2-F1
#
_entry.id   AF-A0ABC9XCP2-F1
#
_cell.length_a   1.000
_cell.length_b   1.000
_cell.length_c   1.000
_cell.angle_alpha   90.00
_cell.angle_beta   90.00
_cell.angle_gamma   90.00
#
_symmetry.space_group_name_H-M   'P 1'
#
loop_
_entity.id
_entity.type
_entity.pdbx_description
1 polymer ?
#
loop_
_entity_poly.entity_id
_entity_poly.type
_entity_poly.pdbx_seq_one_letter_code
_entity_poly.pdbx_strand_id
1 'polypeptide(L)'
;MEELLSRSVPPLPPYETKEKAPPPAELRSAEFVRYYRSLEAGPPRAELLNRLARDFGVDHGRVAEFSTKVLQAREQQRELGALLQAEDRLRYYLNPQYRGLFQHLGRLEGGLRFLVELRGDLVEGLATKAVDGPHVKEMNGVLKNMLSEWFSTGFLNLERVTWQSPCEVLQKISDSEAVHPVRNWVDMKRRVGSYRRCYFFSHCAIPGEPLIVLHVALTSDISSSIQAIVKEVLPLETEDTDKITTAIFYSISLTQQGLQGVELGTYLIKRVVKELQKELPQIKAFSTLSPIPGFTKWLIGLLSSQTKELERSELFTESEWQEISEITGDSTTETLKKLLNNNEWVRSEKLVKVLHSPFMRLCAWYLYGEKHRGYALNPVANFHLQNGSVMWRINWMADTSPRGIAASCGIMVNYRYFLEDTASNSAAYLGTKQIKASEQVLSLVSQFQQNSKL
;
A
#
# COMPACT_ATOMS: atom_id res chain seq x y z
N MET A 1 4.41 12.13 -32.00
CA MET A 1 3.60 11.49 -30.94
C MET A 1 2.39 10.77 -31.52
N GLU A 2 1.49 11.47 -32.22
CA GLU A 2 0.29 10.87 -32.85
C GLU A 2 0.62 9.78 -33.87
N GLU A 3 1.57 10.03 -34.78
CA GLU A 3 1.99 9.03 -35.78
C GLU A 3 2.58 7.76 -35.15
N LEU A 4 3.30 7.91 -34.04
CA LEU A 4 3.85 6.78 -33.31
C LEU A 4 2.73 5.97 -32.65
N LEU A 5 1.80 6.66 -31.96
CA LEU A 5 0.68 6.01 -31.29
C LEU A 5 -0.19 5.24 -32.28
N SER A 6 -0.52 5.83 -33.43
CA SER A 6 -1.33 5.18 -34.46
C SER A 6 -0.63 3.97 -35.09
N ARG A 7 0.70 3.97 -35.16
CA ARG A 7 1.50 2.81 -35.62
C ARG A 7 1.66 1.72 -34.56
N SER A 8 1.84 2.12 -33.31
CA SER A 8 2.22 1.23 -32.21
C SER A 8 1.03 0.59 -31.52
N VAL A 9 -0.09 1.31 -31.42
CA VAL A 9 -1.33 0.78 -30.85
C VAL A 9 -2.05 -0.01 -31.94
N PRO A 10 -2.15 -1.34 -31.81
CA PRO A 10 -2.83 -2.14 -32.82
C PRO A 10 -4.32 -1.81 -32.84
N PRO A 11 -4.95 -1.67 -34.02
CA PRO A 11 -6.41 -1.59 -34.08
C PRO A 11 -7.02 -2.90 -33.56
N LEU A 12 -8.19 -2.80 -32.93
CA LEU A 12 -8.96 -3.97 -32.53
C LEU A 12 -9.31 -4.81 -33.76
N PRO A 13 -8.88 -6.08 -33.86
CA PRO A 13 -9.22 -6.91 -35.00
C PRO A 13 -10.74 -7.16 -35.06
N PRO A 14 -11.29 -7.53 -36.23
CA PRO A 14 -12.65 -8.03 -36.32
C PRO A 14 -12.92 -9.15 -35.32
N TYR A 15 -14.13 -9.21 -34.77
CA TYR A 15 -14.50 -10.18 -33.74
C TYR A 15 -14.26 -11.63 -34.22
N GLU A 16 -14.53 -11.92 -35.48
CA GLU A 16 -14.36 -13.24 -36.10
C GLU A 16 -12.90 -13.69 -36.15
N THR A 17 -11.95 -12.74 -36.17
CA THR A 17 -10.51 -13.01 -36.22
C THR A 17 -9.79 -12.64 -34.92
N LYS A 18 -10.52 -12.37 -33.83
CA LYS A 18 -9.95 -11.90 -32.55
C LYS A 18 -8.84 -12.78 -31.99
N GLU A 19 -8.91 -14.10 -32.22
CA GLU A 19 -7.89 -15.07 -31.77
C GLU A 19 -6.79 -15.33 -32.81
N LYS A 20 -7.07 -15.03 -34.08
CA LYS A 20 -6.18 -15.31 -35.23
C LYS A 20 -5.43 -14.08 -35.71
N ALA A 21 -5.75 -12.90 -35.18
CA ALA A 21 -5.10 -11.67 -35.54
C ALA A 21 -3.61 -11.77 -35.21
N PRO A 22 -2.72 -11.57 -36.20
CA PRO A 22 -1.30 -11.62 -35.93
C PRO A 22 -0.96 -10.54 -34.90
N PRO A 23 -0.10 -10.84 -33.91
CA PRO A 23 0.40 -9.80 -33.05
C PRO A 23 1.00 -8.69 -33.91
N PRO A 24 0.85 -7.40 -33.55
CA PRO A 24 1.60 -6.34 -34.19
C PRO A 24 3.08 -6.72 -34.15
N ALA A 25 3.79 -6.43 -35.25
CA ALA A 25 5.20 -6.78 -35.36
C ALA A 25 5.94 -6.31 -34.10
N GLU A 26 6.71 -7.21 -33.46
CA GLU A 26 7.45 -6.94 -32.22
C GLU A 26 8.25 -5.62 -32.30
N LEU A 27 8.74 -5.31 -33.51
CA LEU A 27 9.40 -4.06 -33.88
C LEU A 27 8.61 -2.80 -33.49
N ARG A 28 7.28 -2.77 -33.69
CA ARG A 28 6.44 -1.60 -33.38
C ARG A 28 6.23 -1.43 -31.88
N SER A 29 6.03 -2.53 -31.15
CA SER A 29 5.93 -2.48 -29.69
C SER A 29 7.27 -2.08 -29.06
N ALA A 30 8.40 -2.55 -29.61
CA ALA A 30 9.73 -2.11 -29.20
C ALA A 30 9.98 -0.62 -29.51
N GLU A 31 9.48 -0.12 -30.65
CA GLU A 31 9.54 1.31 -31.00
C GLU A 31 8.81 2.18 -29.98
N PHE A 32 7.61 1.77 -29.52
CA PHE A 32 6.89 2.45 -28.45
C PHE A 32 7.72 2.52 -27.16
N VAL A 33 8.32 1.40 -26.73
CA VAL A 33 9.16 1.36 -25.52
C VAL A 33 10.37 2.29 -25.65
N ARG A 34 11.05 2.25 -26.80
CA ARG A 34 12.22 3.12 -27.07
C ARG A 34 11.83 4.59 -27.04
N TYR A 35 10.74 4.96 -27.70
CA TYR A 35 10.24 6.33 -27.69
C TYR A 35 9.86 6.78 -26.28
N TYR A 36 9.10 5.97 -25.55
CA TYR A 36 8.68 6.28 -24.18
C TYR A 36 9.89 6.52 -23.27
N ARG A 37 10.91 5.67 -23.36
CA ARG A 37 12.16 5.81 -22.58
C ARG A 37 13.00 7.02 -23.00
N SER A 38 12.92 7.45 -24.26
CA SER A 38 13.60 8.66 -24.73
C SER A 38 12.96 9.96 -24.21
N LEU A 39 11.71 9.90 -23.75
CA LEU A 39 11.04 11.03 -23.12
C LEU A 39 11.54 11.25 -21.69
N GLU A 40 11.77 12.51 -21.36
CA GLU A 40 12.02 12.95 -19.98
C GLU A 40 10.83 12.61 -19.08
N ALA A 41 11.13 12.27 -17.82
CA ALA A 41 10.11 11.99 -16.82
C ALA A 41 9.26 13.23 -16.52
N GLY A 42 8.00 13.04 -16.12
CA GLY A 42 7.07 14.12 -15.79
C GLY A 42 6.19 14.54 -17.00
N PRO A 43 6.13 15.83 -17.37
CA PRO A 43 5.15 16.33 -18.34
C PRO A 43 5.14 15.63 -19.70
N PRO A 44 6.28 15.31 -20.34
CA PRO A 44 6.28 14.68 -21.67
C PRO A 44 5.66 13.28 -21.68
N ARG A 45 5.94 12.48 -20.64
CA ARG A 45 5.33 11.14 -20.47
C ARG A 45 3.85 11.22 -20.09
N ALA A 46 3.50 12.19 -19.23
CA ALA A 46 2.11 12.45 -18.85
C ALA A 46 1.23 12.79 -20.06
N GLU A 47 1.72 13.64 -20.97
CA GLU A 47 1.00 14.00 -22.20
C GLU A 47 0.79 12.78 -23.11
N LEU A 48 1.82 11.94 -23.28
CA LEU A 48 1.71 10.71 -24.06
C LEU A 48 0.67 9.75 -23.47
N LEU A 49 0.65 9.58 -22.14
CA LEU A 49 -0.32 8.73 -21.44
C LEU A 49 -1.75 9.28 -21.53
N ASN A 50 -1.92 10.60 -21.46
CA ASN A 50 -3.21 11.25 -21.66
C ASN A 50 -3.77 10.97 -23.06
N ARG A 51 -2.94 11.13 -24.11
CA ARG A 51 -3.36 10.85 -25.49
C ARG A 51 -3.68 9.38 -25.70
N LEU A 52 -2.84 8.48 -25.18
CA LEU A 52 -3.09 7.03 -25.24
C LEU A 52 -4.45 6.68 -24.61
N ALA A 53 -4.76 7.25 -23.44
CA ALA A 53 -6.02 6.99 -22.75
C ALA A 53 -7.25 7.56 -23.49
N ARG A 54 -7.13 8.75 -24.09
CA ARG A 54 -8.23 9.43 -24.78
C ARG A 54 -8.53 8.85 -26.16
N ASP A 55 -7.49 8.65 -26.96
CA ASP A 55 -7.65 8.35 -28.39
C ASP A 55 -7.78 6.83 -28.65
N PHE A 56 -7.26 6.00 -27.75
CA PHE A 56 -7.20 4.54 -27.91
C PHE A 56 -7.99 3.78 -26.82
N GLY A 57 -9.04 4.43 -26.30
CA GLY A 57 -10.00 3.84 -25.37
C GLY A 57 -11.00 2.90 -26.04
N VAL A 58 -12.21 2.87 -25.49
CA VAL A 58 -13.34 2.09 -26.01
C VAL A 58 -14.00 2.81 -27.19
N ASP A 59 -14.37 2.08 -28.24
CA ASP A 59 -15.18 2.62 -29.33
C ASP A 59 -16.65 2.73 -28.87
N HIS A 60 -17.03 3.91 -28.37
CA HIS A 60 -18.37 4.16 -27.86
C HIS A 60 -19.48 3.98 -28.91
N GLY A 61 -19.18 4.18 -30.20
CA GLY A 61 -20.14 3.96 -31.29
C GLY A 61 -20.49 2.48 -31.43
N ARG A 62 -19.47 1.62 -31.49
CA ARG A 62 -19.67 0.16 -31.53
C ARG A 62 -20.34 -0.38 -30.27
N VAL A 63 -19.99 0.14 -29.09
CA VAL A 63 -20.64 -0.28 -27.84
C VAL A 63 -22.14 0.00 -27.87
N ALA A 64 -22.56 1.19 -28.31
CA ALA A 64 -23.98 1.53 -28.43
C ALA A 64 -24.71 0.64 -29.45
N GLU A 65 -24.07 0.38 -30.60
CA GLU A 65 -24.60 -0.50 -31.64
C GLU A 65 -24.84 -1.93 -31.14
N PHE A 66 -23.84 -2.53 -30.50
CA PHE A 66 -23.94 -3.91 -30.00
C PHE A 66 -24.81 -4.03 -28.74
N SER A 67 -24.92 -2.97 -27.93
CA SER A 67 -25.89 -2.92 -26.83
C SER A 67 -27.32 -2.98 -27.37
N THR A 68 -27.61 -2.26 -28.45
CA THR A 68 -28.92 -2.32 -29.13
C THR A 68 -29.21 -3.72 -29.69
N LYS A 69 -28.21 -4.38 -30.28
CA LYS A 69 -28.35 -5.75 -30.79
C LYS A 69 -28.67 -6.77 -29.69
N VAL A 70 -28.08 -6.63 -28.50
CA VAL A 70 -28.40 -7.47 -27.33
C VAL A 70 -29.85 -7.26 -26.88
N LEU A 71 -30.30 -6.00 -26.80
CA LEU A 71 -31.70 -5.68 -26.46
C LEU A 71 -32.69 -6.26 -27.46
N GLN A 72 -32.43 -6.09 -28.77
CA GLN A 72 -33.26 -6.65 -29.84
C GLN A 72 -33.32 -8.18 -29.79
N ALA A 73 -32.20 -8.85 -29.54
CA ALA A 73 -32.17 -10.32 -29.42
C ALA A 73 -33.02 -10.82 -28.24
N ARG A 74 -33.05 -10.06 -27.14
CA ARG A 74 -33.88 -10.35 -25.97
C ARG A 74 -35.37 -10.09 -26.23
N GLU A 75 -35.72 -8.97 -26.86
CA GLU A 75 -37.11 -8.63 -27.21
C GLU A 75 -37.72 -9.64 -28.19
N GLN A 76 -36.93 -10.10 -29.16
CA GLN A 76 -37.37 -11.08 -30.16
C GLN A 76 -37.37 -12.53 -29.64
N GLN A 77 -37.08 -12.76 -28.34
CA GLN A 77 -36.96 -14.08 -27.72
C GLN A 77 -36.12 -15.05 -28.56
N ARG A 78 -34.99 -14.58 -29.11
CA ARG A 78 -34.10 -15.42 -29.92
C ARG A 78 -33.52 -16.56 -29.08
N GLU A 79 -33.09 -17.61 -29.77
CA GLU A 79 -32.40 -18.74 -29.15
C GLU A 79 -31.22 -18.28 -28.27
N LEU A 80 -31.00 -18.98 -27.16
CA LEU A 80 -29.98 -18.63 -26.15
C LEU A 80 -28.58 -18.47 -26.76
N GLY A 81 -28.23 -19.29 -27.76
CA GLY A 81 -26.94 -19.19 -28.46
C GLY A 81 -26.73 -17.84 -29.18
N ALA A 82 -27.77 -17.31 -29.82
CA ALA A 82 -27.70 -16.01 -30.50
C ALA A 82 -27.57 -14.85 -29.50
N LEU A 83 -28.25 -14.95 -28.34
CA LEU A 83 -28.11 -13.97 -27.27
C LEU A 83 -26.68 -13.95 -26.70
N LEU A 84 -26.14 -15.12 -26.35
CA LEU A 84 -24.77 -15.24 -25.83
C LEU A 84 -23.73 -14.75 -26.84
N GLN A 85 -23.92 -14.98 -28.13
CA GLN A 85 -23.02 -14.46 -29.18
C GLN A 85 -23.08 -12.93 -29.27
N ALA A 86 -24.26 -12.32 -29.13
CA ALA A 86 -24.40 -10.87 -29.09
C ALA A 86 -23.74 -10.26 -27.84
N GLU A 87 -23.90 -10.91 -26.68
CA GLU A 87 -23.24 -10.51 -25.43
C GLU A 87 -21.71 -10.61 -25.51
N ASP A 88 -21.17 -11.67 -26.13
CA ASP A 88 -19.71 -11.81 -26.28
C ASP A 88 -19.13 -10.77 -27.24
N ARG A 89 -19.85 -10.42 -28.32
CA ARG A 89 -19.46 -9.29 -29.20
C ARG A 89 -19.45 -7.97 -28.44
N LEU A 90 -20.47 -7.70 -27.62
CA LEU A 90 -20.50 -6.50 -26.78
C LEU A 90 -19.31 -6.49 -25.80
N ARG A 91 -19.06 -7.63 -25.12
CA ARG A 91 -17.92 -7.78 -24.20
C ARG A 91 -16.58 -7.55 -24.90
N TYR A 92 -16.44 -8.03 -26.14
CA TYR A 92 -15.24 -7.81 -26.94
C TYR A 92 -15.00 -6.32 -27.21
N TYR A 93 -16.01 -5.60 -27.70
CA TYR A 93 -15.90 -4.16 -28.03
C TYR A 93 -15.85 -3.24 -26.81
N LEU A 94 -16.22 -3.72 -25.62
CA LEU A 94 -16.00 -3.03 -24.35
C LEU A 94 -14.52 -3.05 -23.91
N ASN A 95 -13.65 -3.85 -24.54
CA ASN A 95 -12.22 -3.79 -24.25
C ASN A 95 -11.57 -2.59 -24.97
N PRO A 96 -10.86 -1.71 -24.25
CA PRO A 96 -10.16 -0.59 -24.87
C PRO A 96 -8.95 -1.04 -25.70
N GLN A 97 -8.59 -0.26 -26.73
CA GLN A 97 -7.50 -0.64 -27.65
C GLN A 97 -6.13 -0.68 -26.95
N TYR A 98 -5.87 0.23 -26.01
CA TYR A 98 -4.63 0.23 -25.22
C TYR A 98 -4.42 -1.07 -24.42
N ARG A 99 -5.47 -1.86 -24.15
CA ARG A 99 -5.32 -3.20 -23.54
C ARG A 99 -4.52 -4.13 -24.44
N GLY A 100 -4.76 -4.09 -25.74
CA GLY A 100 -4.01 -4.87 -26.73
C GLY A 100 -2.55 -4.45 -26.77
N LEU A 101 -2.26 -3.15 -26.69
CA LEU A 101 -0.89 -2.65 -26.56
C LEU A 101 -0.21 -3.24 -25.31
N PHE A 102 -0.84 -3.18 -24.14
CA PHE A 102 -0.27 -3.71 -22.90
C PHE A 102 -0.03 -5.22 -22.96
N GLN A 103 -0.94 -5.98 -23.58
CA GLN A 103 -0.76 -7.43 -23.77
C GLN A 103 0.46 -7.74 -24.64
N HIS A 104 0.68 -6.99 -25.73
CA HIS A 104 1.85 -7.18 -26.59
C HIS A 104 3.14 -6.74 -25.92
N LEU A 105 3.12 -5.60 -25.22
CA LEU A 105 4.25 -5.14 -24.43
C LEU A 105 4.64 -6.19 -23.38
N GLY A 106 3.69 -6.84 -22.72
CA GLY A 106 3.96 -7.88 -21.73
C GLY A 106 4.66 -9.13 -22.28
N ARG A 107 4.57 -9.38 -23.60
CA ARG A 107 5.25 -10.51 -24.28
C ARG A 107 6.70 -10.20 -24.67
N LEU A 108 7.08 -8.92 -24.72
CA LEU A 108 8.45 -8.53 -25.06
C LEU A 108 9.42 -8.90 -23.93
N GLU A 109 10.67 -9.14 -24.28
CA GLU A 109 11.76 -9.28 -23.31
C GLU A 109 11.89 -7.98 -22.49
N GLY A 110 11.81 -8.11 -21.16
CA GLY A 110 11.78 -6.96 -20.24
C GLY A 110 10.49 -6.12 -20.28
N GLY A 111 9.47 -6.55 -21.03
CA GLY A 111 8.22 -5.80 -21.21
C GLY A 111 7.37 -5.70 -19.95
N LEU A 112 7.34 -6.75 -19.14
CA LEU A 112 6.69 -6.74 -17.82
C LEU A 112 7.26 -5.66 -16.89
N ARG A 113 8.59 -5.53 -16.85
CA ARG A 113 9.27 -4.46 -16.10
C ARG A 113 8.87 -3.08 -16.62
N PHE A 114 8.84 -2.90 -17.94
CA PHE A 114 8.41 -1.65 -18.56
C PHE A 114 6.96 -1.28 -18.20
N LEU A 115 6.04 -2.25 -18.16
CA LEU A 115 4.64 -1.97 -17.79
C LEU A 115 4.49 -1.54 -16.32
N VAL A 116 5.34 -2.06 -15.44
CA VAL A 116 5.43 -1.59 -14.05
C VAL A 116 5.97 -0.16 -14.00
N GLU A 117 7.05 0.14 -14.73
CA GLU A 117 7.60 1.51 -14.87
C GLU A 117 6.52 2.49 -15.38
N LEU A 118 5.85 2.14 -16.48
CA LEU A 118 4.79 2.93 -17.10
C LEU A 118 3.62 3.19 -16.15
N ARG A 119 3.22 2.19 -15.36
CA ARG A 119 2.18 2.40 -14.34
C ARG A 119 2.67 3.28 -13.19
N GLY A 120 3.95 3.20 -12.82
CA GLY A 120 4.56 4.09 -11.84
C GLY A 120 4.41 5.55 -12.26
N ASP A 121 4.79 5.86 -13.50
CA ASP A 121 4.66 7.19 -14.10
C ASP A 121 3.18 7.64 -14.17
N LEU A 122 2.25 6.73 -14.47
CA LEU A 122 0.82 7.01 -14.49
C LEU A 122 0.25 7.35 -13.10
N VAL A 123 0.68 6.62 -12.06
CA VAL A 123 0.27 6.86 -10.67
C VAL A 123 0.85 8.17 -10.16
N GLU A 124 2.12 8.45 -10.44
CA GLU A 124 2.76 9.73 -10.11
C GLU A 124 2.08 10.90 -10.81
N GLY A 125 1.77 10.77 -12.10
CA GLY A 125 1.05 11.78 -12.86
C GLY A 125 -0.36 12.05 -12.30
N LEU A 126 -1.07 11.02 -11.84
CA LEU A 126 -2.37 11.16 -11.18
C LEU A 126 -2.24 11.86 -9.81
N ALA A 127 -1.18 11.55 -9.06
CA ALA A 127 -0.94 12.16 -7.75
C ALA A 127 -0.56 13.64 -7.85
N THR A 128 0.23 14.01 -8.86
CA THR A 128 0.64 15.40 -9.15
C THR A 128 -0.40 16.20 -9.92
N LYS A 129 -1.50 15.56 -10.36
CA LYS A 129 -2.52 16.11 -11.27
C LYS A 129 -1.97 16.55 -12.64
N ALA A 130 -0.81 16.02 -13.05
CA ALA A 130 -0.27 16.21 -14.40
C ALA A 130 -1.10 15.44 -15.45
N VAL A 131 -1.68 14.29 -15.05
CA VAL A 131 -2.75 13.62 -15.78
C VAL A 131 -4.00 13.59 -14.91
N ASP A 132 -5.15 13.95 -15.47
CA ASP A 132 -6.45 13.82 -14.80
C ASP A 132 -7.54 13.56 -15.84
N GLY A 133 -8.65 13.02 -15.38
CA GLY A 133 -9.81 12.68 -16.19
C GLY A 133 -10.23 11.22 -16.08
N PRO A 134 -11.45 10.90 -16.55
CA PRO A 134 -12.01 9.55 -16.45
C PRO A 134 -11.23 8.52 -17.27
N HIS A 135 -10.76 8.88 -18.47
CA HIS A 135 -10.04 7.97 -19.37
C HIS A 135 -8.73 7.45 -18.75
N VAL A 136 -7.96 8.32 -18.10
CA VAL A 136 -6.69 7.94 -17.45
C VAL A 136 -6.95 7.04 -16.24
N LYS A 137 -8.02 7.32 -15.48
CA LYS A 137 -8.44 6.49 -14.33
C LYS A 137 -8.89 5.10 -14.80
N GLU A 138 -9.61 5.01 -15.91
CA GLU A 138 -9.97 3.76 -16.56
C GLU A 138 -8.71 2.98 -16.99
N MET A 139 -7.80 3.63 -17.73
CA MET A 139 -6.55 3.02 -18.20
C MET A 139 -5.70 2.49 -17.04
N ASN A 140 -5.57 3.26 -15.95
CA ASN A 140 -4.89 2.80 -14.73
C ASN A 140 -5.58 1.56 -14.12
N GLY A 141 -6.91 1.52 -14.11
CA GLY A 141 -7.69 0.37 -13.65
C GLY A 141 -7.44 -0.88 -14.50
N VAL A 142 -7.45 -0.74 -15.83
CA VAL A 142 -7.16 -1.84 -16.76
C VAL A 142 -5.73 -2.36 -16.55
N LEU A 143 -4.74 -1.46 -16.50
CA LEU A 143 -3.34 -1.85 -16.30
C LEU A 143 -3.10 -2.49 -14.93
N LYS A 144 -3.74 -1.96 -13.87
CA LYS A 144 -3.73 -2.56 -12.53
C LYS A 144 -4.25 -4.00 -12.54
N ASN A 145 -5.38 -4.25 -13.21
CA ASN A 145 -5.98 -5.58 -13.27
C ASN A 145 -5.06 -6.56 -14.01
N MET A 146 -4.50 -6.16 -15.14
CA MET A 146 -3.53 -6.98 -15.90
C MET A 146 -2.29 -7.32 -15.08
N LEU A 147 -1.71 -6.33 -14.38
CA LEU A 147 -0.58 -6.56 -13.48
C LEU A 147 -0.96 -7.45 -12.29
N SER A 148 -2.21 -7.42 -11.83
CA SER A 148 -2.65 -8.29 -10.74
C SER A 148 -2.73 -9.76 -11.14
N GLU A 149 -3.03 -10.05 -12.41
CA GLU A 149 -2.99 -11.42 -12.95
C GLU A 149 -1.54 -11.91 -13.12
N TRP A 150 -0.68 -11.08 -13.72
CA TRP A 150 0.73 -11.45 -13.98
C TRP A 150 1.59 -11.54 -12.72
N PHE A 151 1.36 -10.68 -11.73
CA PHE A 151 2.06 -10.72 -10.45
C PHE A 151 1.30 -11.50 -9.37
N SER A 152 0.54 -12.52 -9.79
CA SER A 152 -0.12 -13.45 -8.87
C SER A 152 0.90 -14.40 -8.22
N THR A 153 0.51 -15.01 -7.10
CA THR A 153 1.43 -15.82 -6.26
C THR A 153 2.17 -16.95 -6.96
N GLY A 154 1.60 -17.49 -8.05
CA GLY A 154 2.22 -18.58 -8.82
C GLY A 154 3.48 -18.14 -9.57
N PHE A 155 3.62 -16.83 -9.85
CA PHE A 155 4.75 -16.26 -10.59
C PHE A 155 5.78 -15.57 -9.68
N LEU A 156 5.56 -15.59 -8.37
CA LEU A 156 6.43 -14.93 -7.40
C LEU A 156 7.27 -15.96 -6.66
N ASN A 157 8.58 -15.70 -6.58
CA ASN A 157 9.53 -16.48 -5.79
C ASN A 157 9.81 -15.77 -4.48
N LEU A 158 9.71 -16.51 -3.37
CA LEU A 158 10.14 -16.01 -2.06
C LEU A 158 11.65 -16.23 -1.93
N GLU A 159 12.41 -15.15 -1.82
CA GLU A 159 13.85 -15.21 -1.65
C GLU A 159 14.25 -14.67 -0.26
N ARG A 160 15.17 -15.37 0.41
CA ARG A 160 15.74 -14.95 1.69
C ARG A 160 17.02 -14.16 1.44
N VAL A 161 17.12 -13.01 2.09
CA VAL A 161 18.30 -12.15 2.05
C VAL A 161 19.14 -12.45 3.27
N THR A 162 20.42 -12.71 3.04
CA THR A 162 21.42 -12.97 4.07
C THR A 162 22.66 -12.14 3.79
N TRP A 163 23.65 -12.18 4.69
CA TRP A 163 24.92 -11.52 4.43
C TRP A 163 25.73 -12.16 3.28
N GLN A 164 25.36 -13.38 2.87
CA GLN A 164 25.94 -14.08 1.73
C GLN A 164 25.28 -13.70 0.39
N SER A 165 24.15 -12.98 0.42
CA SER A 165 23.48 -12.53 -0.81
C SER A 165 24.32 -11.50 -1.59
N PRO A 166 24.16 -11.41 -2.92
CA PRO A 166 24.91 -10.45 -3.73
C PRO A 166 24.74 -9.01 -3.24
N CYS A 167 25.83 -8.24 -3.25
CA CYS A 167 25.84 -6.84 -2.80
C CYS A 167 24.81 -5.97 -3.56
N GLU A 168 24.59 -6.26 -4.85
CA GLU A 168 23.57 -5.59 -5.66
C GLU A 168 22.15 -5.71 -5.05
N VAL A 169 21.79 -6.89 -4.54
CA VAL A 169 20.48 -7.11 -3.91
C VAL A 169 20.39 -6.34 -2.60
N LEU A 170 21.45 -6.35 -1.78
CA LEU A 170 21.51 -5.59 -0.54
C LEU A 170 21.40 -4.08 -0.79
N GLN A 171 22.04 -3.57 -1.84
CA GLN A 171 21.95 -2.17 -2.25
C GLN A 171 20.52 -1.82 -2.67
N LYS A 172 19.90 -2.62 -3.54
CA LYS A 172 18.48 -2.41 -3.96
C LYS A 172 17.53 -2.39 -2.76
N ILE A 173 17.74 -3.25 -1.77
CA ILE A 173 16.94 -3.27 -0.54
C ILE A 173 17.18 -2.02 0.31
N SER A 174 18.44 -1.61 0.46
CA SER A 174 18.80 -0.39 1.19
C SER A 174 18.15 0.86 0.56
N ASP A 175 18.20 0.97 -0.77
CA ASP A 175 17.65 2.10 -1.52
C ASP A 175 16.11 2.14 -1.50
N SER A 176 15.47 0.96 -1.39
CA SER A 176 14.01 0.82 -1.38
C SER A 176 13.38 0.76 0.01
N GLU A 177 14.16 0.88 1.10
CA GLU A 177 13.66 0.87 2.47
C GLU A 177 12.83 2.13 2.77
N ALA A 178 11.51 1.99 2.68
CA ALA A 178 10.59 3.09 2.78
C ALA A 178 10.18 3.41 4.22
N VAL A 179 10.31 2.47 5.17
CA VAL A 179 9.78 2.62 6.54
C VAL A 179 10.84 3.20 7.46
N HIS A 180 11.98 2.52 7.58
CA HIS A 180 13.06 2.89 8.50
C HIS A 180 14.41 2.91 7.76
N PRO A 181 14.85 4.07 7.23
CA PRO A 181 16.05 4.15 6.39
C PRO A 181 17.26 3.45 7.02
N VAL A 182 17.99 2.69 6.21
CA VAL A 182 19.22 2.00 6.63
C VAL A 182 20.30 3.04 6.87
N ARG A 183 20.96 2.99 8.04
CA ARG A 183 21.92 4.04 8.43
C ARG A 183 23.28 3.88 7.76
N ASN A 184 23.78 2.65 7.69
CA ASN A 184 25.08 2.29 7.17
C ASN A 184 25.15 0.78 6.89
N TRP A 185 26.24 0.31 6.28
CA TRP A 185 26.40 -1.10 5.90
C TRP A 185 26.45 -2.05 7.11
N VAL A 186 26.91 -1.57 8.27
CA VAL A 186 26.88 -2.33 9.53
C VAL A 186 25.43 -2.52 10.00
N ASP A 187 24.57 -1.51 9.80
CA ASP A 187 23.13 -1.62 10.03
C ASP A 187 22.49 -2.64 9.11
N MET A 188 22.85 -2.64 7.82
CA MET A 188 22.37 -3.64 6.88
C MET A 188 22.77 -5.06 7.31
N LYS A 189 24.03 -5.25 7.74
CA LYS A 189 24.51 -6.54 8.27
C LYS A 189 23.68 -7.01 9.46
N ARG A 190 23.30 -6.10 10.36
CA ARG A 190 22.43 -6.44 11.50
C ARG A 190 21.03 -6.85 11.07
N ARG A 191 20.42 -6.14 10.10
CA ARG A 191 19.06 -6.41 9.62
C ARG A 191 18.90 -7.74 8.88
N VAL A 192 19.98 -8.32 8.38
CA VAL A 192 20.01 -9.63 7.72
C VAL A 192 20.76 -10.71 8.53
N GLY A 193 21.16 -10.36 9.75
CA GLY A 193 21.95 -11.21 10.64
C GLY A 193 21.09 -12.02 11.62
N SER A 194 21.70 -12.43 12.73
CA SER A 194 21.03 -13.25 13.76
C SER A 194 19.82 -12.52 14.36
N TYR A 195 18.76 -13.26 14.66
CA TYR A 195 17.46 -12.78 15.13
C TYR A 195 16.72 -11.84 14.16
N ARG A 196 17.18 -11.72 12.92
CA ARG A 196 16.59 -10.83 11.90
C ARG A 196 16.48 -11.57 10.58
N ARG A 197 15.28 -11.67 10.03
CA ARG A 197 15.05 -12.30 8.72
C ARG A 197 14.59 -11.25 7.74
N CYS A 198 15.18 -11.23 6.56
CA CYS A 198 14.77 -10.36 5.48
C CYS A 198 14.38 -11.21 4.29
N TYR A 199 13.20 -10.95 3.74
CA TYR A 199 12.67 -11.66 2.58
C TYR A 199 12.22 -10.66 1.53
N PHE A 200 12.24 -11.07 0.27
CA PHE A 200 11.56 -10.35 -0.79
C PHE A 200 10.85 -11.29 -1.75
N PHE A 201 9.88 -10.74 -2.49
CA PHE A 201 9.38 -11.40 -3.70
C PHE A 201 10.11 -10.89 -4.93
N SER A 202 10.57 -11.82 -5.76
CA SER A 202 10.93 -11.58 -7.16
C SER A 202 9.89 -12.22 -8.08
N HIS A 203 9.84 -11.77 -9.33
CA HIS A 203 9.02 -12.41 -10.36
C HIS A 203 9.87 -13.43 -11.12
N CYS A 204 9.30 -14.57 -11.53
CA CYS A 204 10.04 -15.62 -12.26
C CYS A 204 10.72 -15.11 -13.54
N ALA A 205 10.10 -14.16 -14.24
CA ALA A 205 10.65 -13.52 -15.44
C ALA A 205 11.59 -12.33 -15.16
N ILE A 206 11.71 -11.90 -13.89
CA ILE A 206 12.58 -10.79 -13.46
C ILE A 206 13.30 -11.21 -12.16
N PRO A 207 14.20 -12.21 -12.24
CA PRO A 207 14.90 -12.72 -11.06
C PRO A 207 15.85 -11.67 -10.46
N GLY A 208 16.04 -11.69 -9.15
CA GLY A 208 16.97 -10.79 -8.46
C GLY A 208 16.53 -9.32 -8.34
N GLU A 209 15.36 -8.96 -8.87
CA GLU A 209 14.72 -7.67 -8.59
C GLU A 209 13.71 -7.81 -7.46
N PRO A 210 13.97 -7.20 -6.28
CA PRO A 210 13.01 -7.22 -5.19
C PRO A 210 11.82 -6.33 -5.57
N LEU A 211 10.60 -6.88 -5.51
CA LEU A 211 9.34 -6.16 -5.75
C LEU A 211 8.73 -5.63 -4.46
N ILE A 212 8.80 -6.44 -3.41
CA ILE A 212 8.35 -6.11 -2.07
C ILE A 212 9.30 -6.77 -1.09
N VAL A 213 9.76 -6.00 -0.10
CA VAL A 213 10.71 -6.43 0.92
C VAL A 213 10.01 -6.49 2.27
N LEU A 214 10.25 -7.55 3.03
CA LEU A 214 9.73 -7.77 4.37
C LEU A 214 10.89 -8.01 5.33
N HIS A 215 11.01 -7.15 6.33
CA HIS A 215 11.91 -7.35 7.45
C HIS A 215 11.19 -7.88 8.67
N VAL A 216 11.77 -8.91 9.28
CA VAL A 216 11.23 -9.64 10.43
C VAL A 216 12.25 -9.61 11.58
N ALA A 217 11.80 -9.26 12.77
CA ALA A 217 12.54 -9.45 14.01
C ALA A 217 12.01 -10.67 14.76
N LEU A 218 12.93 -11.54 15.19
CA LEU A 218 12.62 -12.73 15.99
C LEU A 218 12.81 -12.37 17.46
N THR A 219 11.74 -12.49 18.26
CA THR A 219 11.69 -12.02 19.65
C THR A 219 10.96 -13.01 20.57
N SER A 220 11.05 -12.78 21.88
CA SER A 220 10.32 -13.52 22.92
C SER A 220 8.90 -13.03 23.15
N ASP A 221 8.59 -11.80 22.74
CA ASP A 221 7.36 -11.09 23.03
C ASP A 221 7.00 -10.10 21.91
N ILE A 222 5.75 -9.63 21.90
CA ILE A 222 5.29 -8.68 20.90
C ILE A 222 5.89 -7.31 21.19
N SER A 223 6.85 -6.89 20.35
CA SER A 223 7.58 -5.64 20.51
C SER A 223 6.68 -4.40 20.46
N SER A 224 7.02 -3.42 21.29
CA SER A 224 6.33 -2.12 21.39
C SER A 224 7.16 -0.94 20.89
N SER A 225 8.47 -1.09 20.65
CA SER A 225 9.36 -0.01 20.20
C SER A 225 10.26 -0.44 19.04
N ILE A 226 10.37 0.41 18.02
CA ILE A 226 11.24 0.15 16.87
C ILE A 226 12.71 0.38 17.21
N GLN A 227 13.02 1.31 18.12
CA GLN A 227 14.39 1.54 18.57
C GLN A 227 14.95 0.30 19.24
N ALA A 228 14.13 -0.43 20.01
CA ALA A 228 14.50 -1.70 20.60
C ALA A 228 14.81 -2.78 19.54
N ILE A 229 14.27 -2.69 18.33
CA ILE A 229 14.58 -3.65 17.26
C ILE A 229 15.83 -3.24 16.48
N VAL A 230 15.96 -1.97 16.12
CA VAL A 230 17.00 -1.50 15.18
C VAL A 230 18.32 -1.18 15.87
N LYS A 231 18.29 -0.69 17.13
CA LYS A 231 19.51 -0.31 17.87
C LYS A 231 20.07 -1.43 18.73
N GLU A 232 19.31 -2.50 18.94
CA GLU A 232 19.76 -3.62 19.75
C GLU A 232 20.96 -4.31 19.10
N VAL A 233 22.04 -4.42 19.88
CA VAL A 233 23.25 -5.14 19.51
C VAL A 233 23.21 -6.46 20.25
N LEU A 234 22.80 -7.51 19.56
CA LEU A 234 22.77 -8.84 20.15
C LEU A 234 24.20 -9.43 20.16
N PRO A 235 24.67 -9.92 21.32
CA PRO A 235 26.06 -10.38 21.48
C PRO A 235 26.34 -11.77 20.88
N LEU A 236 25.33 -12.50 20.40
CA LEU A 236 25.45 -13.88 19.94
C LEU A 236 25.45 -13.95 18.40
N GLU A 237 26.47 -14.59 17.82
CA GLU A 237 26.45 -14.99 16.41
C GLU A 237 25.42 -16.12 16.16
N THR A 238 25.16 -16.96 17.17
CA THR A 238 24.21 -18.08 17.11
C THR A 238 22.87 -17.76 17.77
N GLU A 239 21.78 -18.02 17.05
CA GLU A 239 20.40 -17.81 17.54
C GLU A 239 20.03 -18.85 18.61
N ASP A 240 19.56 -18.38 19.77
CA ASP A 240 18.93 -19.23 20.78
C ASP A 240 17.48 -19.49 20.37
N THR A 241 17.23 -20.66 19.78
CA THR A 241 15.93 -21.04 19.23
C THR A 241 14.83 -21.12 20.28
N ASP A 242 15.16 -21.43 21.53
CA ASP A 242 14.18 -21.65 22.60
C ASP A 242 13.57 -20.34 23.09
N LYS A 243 14.29 -19.22 22.94
CA LYS A 243 13.81 -17.88 23.29
C LYS A 243 12.92 -17.25 22.21
N ILE A 244 12.94 -17.78 20.99
CA ILE A 244 12.22 -17.21 19.86
C ILE A 244 10.80 -17.76 19.84
N THR A 245 9.84 -16.96 20.30
CA THR A 245 8.41 -17.34 20.35
C THR A 245 7.54 -16.53 19.40
N THR A 246 8.04 -15.36 18.98
CA THR A 246 7.29 -14.32 18.29
C THR A 246 8.07 -13.80 17.09
N ALA A 247 7.37 -13.57 15.97
CA ALA A 247 7.91 -12.92 14.78
C ALA A 247 7.24 -11.55 14.57
N ILE A 248 8.04 -10.50 14.50
CA ILE A 248 7.61 -9.11 14.35
C ILE A 248 7.97 -8.56 12.98
N PHE A 249 6.95 -8.27 12.18
CA PHE A 249 7.07 -7.60 10.88
C PHE A 249 7.21 -6.09 11.10
N TYR A 250 8.44 -5.57 11.08
CA TYR A 250 8.70 -4.17 11.42
C TYR A 250 8.92 -3.26 10.20
N SER A 251 9.18 -3.81 9.01
CA SER A 251 9.20 -3.05 7.76
C SER A 251 8.64 -3.88 6.61
N ILE A 252 7.72 -3.29 5.86
CA ILE A 252 7.19 -3.81 4.59
C ILE A 252 7.32 -2.69 3.57
N SER A 253 8.22 -2.87 2.60
CA SER A 253 8.54 -1.85 1.62
C SER A 253 8.23 -2.34 0.22
N LEU A 254 7.35 -1.63 -0.49
CA LEU A 254 7.12 -1.84 -1.92
C LEU A 254 8.20 -1.07 -2.69
N THR A 255 9.01 -1.79 -3.45
CA THR A 255 10.13 -1.18 -4.19
C THR A 255 9.63 -0.52 -5.48
N GLN A 256 8.64 -1.12 -6.13
CA GLN A 256 8.08 -0.68 -7.40
C GLN A 256 6.72 -0.01 -7.21
N GLN A 257 6.67 1.32 -7.31
CA GLN A 257 5.41 2.09 -7.14
C GLN A 257 4.34 1.71 -8.17
N GLY A 258 4.74 1.26 -9.36
CA GLY A 258 3.82 0.74 -10.37
C GLY A 258 3.02 -0.49 -9.94
N LEU A 259 3.41 -1.19 -8.87
CA LEU A 259 2.68 -2.31 -8.29
C LEU A 259 1.79 -1.89 -7.11
N GLN A 260 1.65 -0.59 -6.83
CA GLN A 260 0.82 -0.12 -5.72
C GLN A 260 -0.63 -0.60 -5.87
N GLY A 261 -1.15 -1.24 -4.83
CA GLY A 261 -2.51 -1.80 -4.82
C GLY A 261 -2.68 -3.10 -5.61
N VAL A 262 -1.60 -3.68 -6.15
CA VAL A 262 -1.56 -5.12 -6.49
C VAL A 262 -1.34 -5.88 -5.18
N GLU A 263 -2.09 -6.94 -4.93
CA GLU A 263 -2.19 -7.63 -3.62
C GLU A 263 -0.96 -8.46 -3.22
N LEU A 264 0.25 -7.98 -3.50
CA LEU A 264 1.52 -8.67 -3.21
C LEU A 264 1.72 -8.92 -1.71
N GLY A 265 1.37 -7.93 -0.88
CA GLY A 265 1.70 -7.96 0.54
C GLY A 265 0.92 -9.00 1.36
N THR A 266 -0.33 -9.30 0.98
CA THR A 266 -1.15 -10.32 1.64
C THR A 266 -0.49 -11.70 1.57
N TYR A 267 -0.02 -12.05 0.38
CA TYR A 267 0.61 -13.33 0.11
C TYR A 267 2.03 -13.41 0.66
N LEU A 268 2.74 -12.28 0.71
CA LEU A 268 4.08 -12.19 1.28
C LEU A 268 4.09 -12.62 2.75
N ILE A 269 3.20 -12.03 3.55
CA ILE A 269 3.12 -12.35 4.98
C ILE A 269 2.77 -13.83 5.17
N LYS A 270 1.76 -14.35 4.46
CA LYS A 270 1.36 -15.76 4.59
C LYS A 270 2.48 -16.74 4.19
N ARG A 271 3.24 -16.46 3.12
CA ARG A 271 4.37 -17.30 2.71
C ARG A 271 5.53 -17.21 3.70
N VAL A 272 5.87 -16.02 4.16
CA VAL A 272 6.94 -15.84 5.15
C VAL A 272 6.58 -16.49 6.49
N VAL A 273 5.33 -16.42 6.93
CA VAL A 273 4.85 -17.18 8.10
C VAL A 273 5.12 -18.67 7.93
N LYS A 274 4.74 -19.26 6.78
CA LYS A 274 4.97 -20.70 6.53
C LYS A 274 6.46 -21.06 6.52
N GLU A 275 7.29 -20.21 5.92
CA GLU A 275 8.75 -20.42 5.89
C GLU A 275 9.34 -20.34 7.30
N LEU A 276 8.93 -19.34 8.09
CA LEU A 276 9.34 -19.20 9.49
C LEU A 276 8.87 -20.36 10.36
N GLN A 277 7.65 -20.87 10.16
CA GLN A 277 7.15 -22.04 10.90
C GLN A 277 7.89 -23.34 10.52
N LYS A 278 8.34 -23.45 9.27
CA LYS A 278 9.15 -24.59 8.81
C LYS A 278 10.54 -24.57 9.44
N GLU A 279 11.15 -23.39 9.56
CA GLU A 279 12.48 -23.23 10.14
C GLU A 279 12.47 -23.23 11.68
N LEU A 280 11.45 -22.60 12.29
CA LEU A 280 11.32 -22.39 13.73
C LEU A 280 9.89 -22.76 14.19
N PRO A 281 9.61 -24.06 14.41
CA PRO A 281 8.27 -24.55 14.75
C PRO A 281 7.69 -24.00 16.06
N GLN A 282 8.56 -23.51 16.97
CA GLN A 282 8.18 -22.91 18.24
C GLN A 282 7.52 -21.52 18.14
N ILE A 283 7.62 -20.85 16.98
CA ILE A 283 7.00 -19.53 16.78
C ILE A 283 5.48 -19.68 16.71
N LYS A 284 4.79 -19.04 17.65
CA LYS A 284 3.32 -19.08 17.75
C LYS A 284 2.67 -17.73 17.51
N ALA A 285 3.39 -16.63 17.74
CA ALA A 285 2.86 -15.28 17.64
C ALA A 285 3.43 -14.53 16.44
N PHE A 286 2.55 -13.96 15.63
CA PHE A 286 2.90 -13.13 14.48
C PHE A 286 2.23 -11.76 14.62
N SER A 287 3.01 -10.69 14.59
CA SER A 287 2.49 -9.32 14.68
C SER A 287 3.33 -8.39 13.84
N THR A 288 2.78 -7.27 13.43
CA THR A 288 3.59 -6.16 12.93
C THR A 288 3.95 -5.21 14.06
N LEU A 289 4.91 -4.33 13.79
CA LEU A 289 5.07 -3.05 14.47
C LEU A 289 5.05 -1.98 13.38
N SER A 290 3.88 -1.41 13.12
CA SER A 290 3.62 -0.59 11.94
C SER A 290 3.55 0.91 12.27
N PRO A 291 4.05 1.79 11.39
CA PRO A 291 3.90 3.23 11.54
C PRO A 291 2.46 3.67 11.24
N ILE A 292 2.11 4.90 11.63
CA ILE A 292 0.78 5.48 11.44
C ILE A 292 0.89 6.77 10.60
N PRO A 293 1.29 6.67 9.32
CA PRO A 293 1.55 7.86 8.51
C PRO A 293 0.29 8.72 8.36
N GLY A 294 0.42 10.03 8.58
CA GLY A 294 -0.65 11.00 8.41
C GLY A 294 -1.45 11.33 9.67
N PHE A 295 -1.19 10.66 10.80
CA PHE A 295 -1.86 10.95 12.07
C PHE A 295 -1.58 12.37 12.57
N THR A 296 -0.32 12.80 12.62
CA THR A 296 0.01 14.17 13.07
C THR A 296 -0.64 15.24 12.19
N LYS A 297 -0.66 15.02 10.87
CA LYS A 297 -1.30 15.93 9.91
C LYS A 297 -2.81 16.00 10.12
N TRP A 298 -3.46 14.85 10.37
CA TRP A 298 -4.88 14.80 10.70
C TRP A 298 -5.18 15.54 12.01
N LEU A 299 -4.37 15.32 13.05
CA LEU A 299 -4.50 15.99 14.35
C LEU A 299 -4.38 17.52 14.22
N ILE A 300 -3.36 18.01 13.51
CA ILE A 300 -3.17 19.44 13.25
C ILE A 300 -4.33 20.01 12.42
N GLY A 301 -4.85 19.23 11.46
CA GLY A 301 -6.03 19.59 10.69
C GLY A 301 -7.27 19.81 11.57
N LEU A 302 -7.53 18.89 12.50
CA LEU A 302 -8.63 18.99 13.46
C LEU A 302 -8.47 20.16 14.44
N LEU A 303 -7.26 20.36 14.96
CA LEU A 303 -6.95 21.52 15.80
C LEU A 303 -7.20 22.84 15.04
N SER A 304 -7.06 22.84 13.71
CA SER A 304 -7.26 24.02 12.86
C SER A 304 -8.72 24.29 12.51
N SER A 305 -9.56 23.26 12.37
CA SER A 305 -11.00 23.42 12.15
C SER A 305 -11.71 23.89 13.42
N GLN A 306 -11.29 23.42 14.60
CA GLN A 306 -11.89 23.83 15.88
C GLN A 306 -11.77 25.31 16.21
N THR A 307 -10.72 25.98 15.72
CA THR A 307 -10.56 27.43 15.93
C THR A 307 -11.64 28.24 15.18
N LYS A 308 -12.38 27.64 14.24
CA LYS A 308 -13.35 28.32 13.37
C LYS A 308 -14.80 28.08 13.75
N GLU A 309 -15.12 26.97 14.41
CA GLU A 309 -16.48 26.62 14.84
C GLU A 309 -16.48 26.46 16.37
N LEU A 310 -17.05 27.46 17.06
CA LEU A 310 -17.13 27.56 18.53
C LEU A 310 -18.01 26.49 19.19
N GLU A 311 -18.59 25.57 18.43
CA GLU A 311 -19.54 24.59 18.95
C GLU A 311 -19.30 23.20 18.31
N ARG A 312 -18.97 22.21 19.15
CA ARG A 312 -19.29 20.75 19.01
C ARG A 312 -18.20 19.69 18.76
N SER A 313 -16.93 19.91 19.06
CA SER A 313 -16.08 18.75 19.39
C SER A 313 -14.96 19.15 20.33
N GLU A 314 -14.93 18.59 21.53
CA GLU A 314 -13.78 18.73 22.43
C GLU A 314 -12.84 17.55 22.18
N LEU A 315 -11.67 17.79 21.56
CA LEU A 315 -10.65 16.73 21.38
C LEU A 315 -10.00 16.37 22.73
N PHE A 316 -9.89 17.38 23.59
CA PHE A 316 -9.35 17.31 24.94
C PHE A 316 -10.46 17.70 25.90
N THR A 317 -10.49 17.03 27.04
CA THR A 317 -11.33 17.39 28.18
C THR A 317 -10.90 18.72 28.78
N GLU A 318 -11.78 19.37 29.55
CA GLU A 318 -11.44 20.62 30.25
C GLU A 318 -10.20 20.48 31.15
N SER A 319 -10.06 19.36 31.87
CA SER A 319 -8.90 19.09 32.72
C SER A 319 -7.61 18.91 31.91
N GLU A 320 -7.67 18.18 30.79
CA GLU A 320 -6.51 18.04 29.89
C GLU A 320 -6.11 19.41 29.31
N TRP A 321 -7.07 20.27 28.97
CA TRP A 321 -6.79 21.62 28.49
C TRP A 321 -6.14 22.51 29.54
N GLN A 322 -6.56 22.41 30.81
CA GLN A 322 -5.93 23.11 31.93
C GLN A 322 -4.47 22.68 32.13
N GLU A 323 -4.20 21.37 32.13
CA GLU A 323 -2.82 20.87 32.27
C GLU A 323 -1.92 21.29 31.10
N ILE A 324 -2.47 21.32 29.87
CA ILE A 324 -1.70 21.78 28.70
C ILE A 324 -1.47 23.29 28.79
N SER A 325 -2.47 24.10 29.18
CA SER A 325 -2.36 25.56 29.27
C SER A 325 -1.36 26.02 30.32
N GLU A 326 -1.27 25.31 31.46
CA GLU A 326 -0.23 25.55 32.48
C GLU A 326 1.20 25.40 31.92
N ILE A 327 1.39 24.55 30.91
CA ILE A 327 2.69 24.30 30.29
C ILE A 327 2.95 25.23 29.10
N THR A 328 1.92 25.53 28.29
CA THR A 328 2.08 26.26 27.02
C THR A 328 1.73 27.76 27.10
N GLY A 329 1.04 28.22 28.14
CA GLY A 329 0.60 29.60 28.31
C GLY A 329 -0.66 29.99 27.52
N ASP A 330 -0.91 31.30 27.40
CA ASP A 330 -2.19 31.92 27.00
C ASP A 330 -2.72 31.57 25.59
N SER A 331 -1.90 30.97 24.71
CA SER A 331 -2.29 30.56 23.35
C SER A 331 -2.15 29.04 23.15
N THR A 332 -2.74 28.26 24.05
CA THR A 332 -2.58 26.79 24.15
C THR A 332 -2.72 26.06 22.81
N THR A 333 -3.77 26.32 22.05
CA THR A 333 -4.04 25.63 20.77
C THR A 333 -3.03 25.99 19.69
N GLU A 334 -2.63 27.26 19.59
CA GLU A 334 -1.67 27.73 18.58
C GLU A 334 -0.25 27.30 18.92
N THR A 335 0.09 27.34 20.20
CA THR A 335 1.38 26.86 20.73
C THR A 335 1.49 25.35 20.55
N LEU A 336 0.45 24.58 20.88
CA LEU A 336 0.44 23.14 20.64
C LEU A 336 0.59 22.79 19.15
N LYS A 337 -0.10 23.51 18.25
CA LYS A 337 0.09 23.34 16.79
C LYS A 337 1.53 23.62 16.36
N LYS A 338 2.14 24.70 16.86
CA LYS A 338 3.54 25.04 16.55
C LYS A 338 4.49 23.95 17.03
N LEU A 339 4.30 23.49 18.27
CA LEU A 339 5.11 22.44 18.88
C LEU A 339 4.96 21.08 18.17
N LEU A 340 3.77 20.75 17.67
CA LEU A 340 3.54 19.55 16.87
C LEU A 340 4.18 19.65 15.47
N ASN A 341 4.16 20.83 14.85
CA ASN A 341 4.78 21.06 13.54
C ASN A 341 6.31 20.98 13.57
N ASN A 342 6.94 21.48 14.64
CA ASN A 342 8.41 21.52 14.76
C ASN A 342 8.99 20.33 15.58
N ASN A 343 8.14 19.40 16.03
CA ASN A 343 8.48 18.26 16.89
C ASN A 343 9.08 18.62 18.25
N GLU A 344 9.06 19.88 18.69
CA GLU A 344 9.75 20.29 19.92
C GLU A 344 8.99 19.90 21.20
N TRP A 345 7.71 19.53 21.10
CA TRP A 345 6.91 19.07 22.24
C TRP A 345 7.58 17.91 23.01
N VAL A 346 8.34 17.06 22.32
CA VAL A 346 9.04 15.91 22.92
C VAL A 346 10.19 16.31 23.86
N ARG A 347 10.66 17.56 23.81
CA ARG A 347 11.72 18.07 24.71
C ARG A 347 11.23 18.29 26.13
N SER A 348 9.92 18.49 26.31
CA SER A 348 9.31 18.70 27.62
C SER A 348 8.73 17.39 28.14
N GLU A 349 9.38 16.77 29.13
CA GLU A 349 8.87 15.54 29.75
C GLU A 349 7.48 15.72 30.37
N LYS A 350 7.20 16.91 30.91
CA LYS A 350 5.87 17.25 31.45
C LYS A 350 4.82 17.19 30.35
N LEU A 351 5.09 17.83 29.21
CA LEU A 351 4.17 17.86 28.08
C LEU A 351 3.97 16.47 27.47
N VAL A 352 5.04 15.66 27.36
CA VAL A 352 4.95 14.26 26.91
C VAL A 352 4.02 13.43 27.81
N LYS A 353 4.06 13.63 29.13
CA LYS A 353 3.20 12.92 30.08
C LYS A 353 1.73 13.34 29.93
N VAL A 354 1.47 14.64 29.87
CA VAL A 354 0.11 15.19 29.74
C VAL A 354 -0.52 14.76 28.41
N LEU A 355 0.24 14.77 27.31
CA LEU A 355 -0.27 14.40 25.98
C LEU A 355 -0.46 12.89 25.78
N HIS A 356 0.05 12.04 26.65
CA HIS A 356 -0.05 10.58 26.53
C HIS A 356 -1.51 10.10 26.36
N SER A 357 -2.35 10.39 27.35
CA SER A 357 -3.75 9.93 27.37
C SER A 357 -4.56 10.44 26.16
N PRO A 358 -4.61 11.77 25.87
CA PRO A 358 -5.39 12.27 24.77
C PRO A 358 -4.87 11.76 23.42
N PHE A 359 -3.55 11.68 23.20
CA PHE A 359 -3.03 11.24 21.90
C PHE A 359 -3.28 9.76 21.65
N MET A 360 -3.20 8.91 22.68
CA MET A 360 -3.56 7.49 22.57
C MET A 360 -5.05 7.32 22.20
N ARG A 361 -5.93 8.09 22.84
CA ARG A 361 -7.37 8.12 22.57
C ARG A 361 -7.69 8.60 21.15
N LEU A 362 -7.09 9.72 20.73
CA LEU A 362 -7.24 10.28 19.39
C LEU A 362 -6.67 9.35 18.30
N CYS A 363 -5.55 8.70 18.57
CA CYS A 363 -4.95 7.73 17.66
C CYS A 363 -5.84 6.50 17.47
N ALA A 364 -6.45 5.99 18.55
CA ALA A 364 -7.42 4.90 18.47
C ALA A 364 -8.62 5.28 17.58
N TRP A 365 -9.16 6.49 17.73
CA TRP A 365 -10.22 6.98 16.85
C TRP A 365 -9.77 7.14 15.39
N TYR A 366 -8.59 7.71 15.15
CA TYR A 366 -8.05 7.86 13.79
C TYR A 366 -7.89 6.52 13.06
N LEU A 367 -7.49 5.47 13.78
CA LEU A 367 -7.33 4.13 13.22
C LEU A 367 -8.66 3.38 13.07
N TYR A 368 -9.50 3.42 14.10
CA TYR A 368 -10.70 2.58 14.22
C TYR A 368 -12.00 3.29 13.83
N GLY A 369 -12.14 4.59 14.11
CA GLY A 369 -13.34 5.40 13.86
C GLY A 369 -13.35 6.06 12.49
N GLU A 370 -12.28 6.78 12.13
CA GLU A 370 -12.17 7.49 10.85
C GLU A 370 -12.22 6.56 9.64
N LYS A 371 -12.97 6.95 8.60
CA LYS A 371 -13.18 6.15 7.39
C LYS A 371 -13.01 6.95 6.11
N HIS A 372 -12.54 6.28 5.07
CA HIS A 372 -12.60 6.73 3.68
C HIS A 372 -13.37 5.70 2.85
N ARG A 373 -14.53 6.11 2.31
CA ARG A 373 -15.47 5.21 1.58
C ARG A 373 -15.91 3.98 2.40
N GLY A 374 -15.90 4.12 3.73
CA GLY A 374 -16.23 3.05 4.68
C GLY A 374 -15.09 2.09 5.02
N TYR A 375 -13.89 2.26 4.46
CA TYR A 375 -12.67 1.55 4.86
C TYR A 375 -11.82 2.42 5.79
N ALA A 376 -10.87 1.84 6.52
CA ALA A 376 -9.98 2.60 7.41
C ALA A 376 -9.28 3.74 6.65
N LEU A 377 -9.26 4.95 7.23
CA LEU A 377 -8.66 6.12 6.62
C LEU A 377 -7.13 5.96 6.44
N ASN A 378 -6.47 5.39 7.44
CA ASN A 378 -5.03 5.17 7.40
C ASN A 378 -4.67 4.04 6.41
N PRO A 379 -3.75 4.27 5.44
CA PRO A 379 -3.44 3.29 4.41
C PRO A 379 -2.74 2.03 4.95
N VAL A 380 -1.93 2.16 6.00
CA VAL A 380 -1.22 1.04 6.63
C VAL A 380 -2.22 0.18 7.42
N ALA A 381 -3.15 0.82 8.14
CA ALA A 381 -4.26 0.13 8.77
C ALA A 381 -5.10 -0.63 7.74
N ASN A 382 -5.50 0.03 6.65
CA ASN A 382 -6.27 -0.59 5.60
C ASN A 382 -5.55 -1.82 5.01
N PHE A 383 -4.24 -1.71 4.73
CA PHE A 383 -3.44 -2.84 4.24
C PHE A 383 -3.47 -4.04 5.19
N HIS A 384 -3.20 -3.85 6.48
CA HIS A 384 -3.16 -4.96 7.43
C HIS A 384 -4.53 -5.54 7.73
N LEU A 385 -5.58 -4.72 7.75
CA LEU A 385 -6.96 -5.18 7.97
C LEU A 385 -7.50 -5.95 6.77
N GLN A 386 -7.16 -5.56 5.54
CA GLN A 386 -7.43 -6.36 4.33
C GLN A 386 -6.80 -7.76 4.43
N ASN A 387 -5.64 -7.87 5.08
CA ASN A 387 -4.95 -9.14 5.31
C ASN A 387 -5.52 -9.96 6.48
N GLY A 388 -6.57 -9.48 7.15
CA GLY A 388 -7.23 -10.19 8.24
C GLY A 388 -6.53 -10.10 9.59
N SER A 389 -5.65 -9.11 9.77
CA SER A 389 -5.06 -8.84 11.09
C SER A 389 -6.07 -8.23 12.06
N VAL A 390 -5.76 -8.34 13.34
CA VAL A 390 -6.45 -7.65 14.43
C VAL A 390 -5.66 -6.39 14.78
N MET A 391 -6.35 -5.25 14.89
CA MET A 391 -5.77 -4.03 15.46
C MET A 391 -5.54 -4.26 16.95
N TRP A 392 -4.32 -4.65 17.31
CA TRP A 392 -4.08 -5.38 18.55
C TRP A 392 -3.59 -4.49 19.69
N ARG A 393 -2.66 -3.57 19.42
CA ARG A 393 -2.16 -2.66 20.46
C ARG A 393 -1.62 -1.37 19.88
N ILE A 394 -1.98 -0.23 20.48
CA ILE A 394 -1.37 1.07 20.20
C ILE A 394 -0.23 1.27 21.20
N ASN A 395 0.92 1.74 20.73
CA ASN A 395 2.15 1.87 21.50
C ASN A 395 2.61 3.33 21.54
N TRP A 396 2.67 3.90 22.74
CA TRP A 396 3.20 5.25 22.97
C TRP A 396 4.72 5.29 22.85
N MET A 397 5.27 6.36 22.25
CA MET A 397 6.71 6.58 22.06
C MET A 397 7.45 5.36 21.49
N ALA A 398 6.76 4.64 20.61
CA ALA A 398 7.25 3.47 19.94
C ALA A 398 8.29 3.80 18.86
N ASP A 399 8.17 4.96 18.22
CA ASP A 399 9.18 5.51 17.29
C ASP A 399 9.55 6.95 17.64
N THR A 400 10.61 7.12 18.44
CA THR A 400 11.16 8.43 18.83
C THR A 400 12.10 9.05 17.78
N SER A 401 12.18 8.48 16.57
CA SER A 401 12.94 9.12 15.49
C SER A 401 12.25 10.42 15.03
N PRO A 402 12.98 11.39 14.45
CA PRO A 402 12.37 12.60 13.92
C PRO A 402 11.23 12.32 12.93
N ARG A 403 11.35 11.24 12.14
CA ARG A 403 10.31 10.80 11.21
C ARG A 403 9.08 10.23 11.94
N GLY A 404 9.28 9.41 12.97
CA GLY A 404 8.20 8.85 13.79
C GLY A 404 7.41 9.92 14.54
N ILE A 405 8.12 10.88 15.15
CA ILE A 405 7.48 12.03 15.83
C ILE A 405 6.67 12.87 14.83
N ALA A 406 7.26 13.20 13.67
CA ALA A 406 6.59 14.01 12.67
C ALA A 406 5.37 13.31 12.04
N ALA A 407 5.43 11.99 11.82
CA ALA A 407 4.39 11.25 11.12
C ALA A 407 3.19 10.90 12.02
N SER A 408 3.46 10.50 13.26
CA SER A 408 2.45 9.94 14.17
C SER A 408 2.67 10.26 15.65
N CYS A 409 3.34 11.37 16.00
CA CYS A 409 3.65 11.72 17.38
C CYS A 409 4.43 10.62 18.13
N GLY A 410 5.20 9.80 17.41
CA GLY A 410 5.94 8.67 17.95
C GLY A 410 5.11 7.43 18.27
N ILE A 411 3.82 7.43 17.91
CA ILE A 411 2.93 6.30 18.13
C ILE A 411 3.09 5.28 16.99
N MET A 412 3.16 4.01 17.35
CA MET A 412 3.07 2.88 16.41
C MET A 412 1.94 1.94 16.84
N VAL A 413 1.55 1.03 15.95
CA VAL A 413 0.48 0.07 16.18
C VAL A 413 0.93 -1.34 15.84
N ASN A 414 0.55 -2.29 16.68
CA ASN A 414 0.70 -3.71 16.40
C ASN A 414 -0.55 -4.24 15.69
N TYR A 415 -0.38 -4.76 14.48
CA TYR A 415 -1.40 -5.57 13.80
C TYR A 415 -1.06 -7.04 13.98
N ARG A 416 -1.84 -7.75 14.80
CA ARG A 416 -1.57 -9.15 15.13
C ARG A 416 -2.27 -10.09 14.15
N TYR A 417 -1.54 -11.08 13.67
CA TYR A 417 -2.06 -12.11 12.77
C TYR A 417 -2.34 -13.39 13.53
N PHE A 418 -3.62 -13.66 13.76
CA PHE A 418 -4.10 -14.96 14.23
C PHE A 418 -4.36 -15.82 13.00
N LEU A 419 -3.45 -16.77 12.72
CA LEU A 419 -3.41 -17.48 11.44
C LEU A 419 -4.75 -18.14 11.08
N GLU A 420 -5.42 -18.71 12.08
CA GLU A 420 -6.72 -19.39 11.97
C GLU A 420 -7.86 -18.42 11.60
N ASP A 421 -7.80 -17.17 12.06
CA ASP A 421 -8.87 -16.17 11.86
C ASP A 421 -8.61 -15.23 10.67
N THR A 422 -7.44 -15.30 10.02
CA THR A 422 -7.09 -14.33 8.96
C THR A 422 -8.11 -14.29 7.82
N ALA A 423 -8.64 -15.43 7.39
CA ALA A 423 -9.61 -15.49 6.30
C ALA A 423 -10.97 -14.88 6.69
N SER A 424 -11.49 -15.20 7.88
CA SER A 424 -12.77 -14.69 8.37
C SER A 424 -12.69 -13.18 8.66
N ASN A 425 -11.59 -12.72 9.27
CA ASN A 425 -11.36 -11.31 9.54
C ASN A 425 -11.24 -10.48 8.26
N SER A 426 -10.51 -11.00 7.25
CA SER A 426 -10.38 -10.36 5.95
C SER A 426 -11.74 -10.22 5.24
N ALA A 427 -12.54 -11.30 5.24
CA ALA A 427 -13.88 -11.28 4.66
C ALA A 427 -14.81 -10.30 5.39
N ALA A 428 -14.76 -10.23 6.73
CA ALA A 428 -15.54 -9.29 7.51
C ALA A 428 -15.15 -7.82 7.20
N TYR A 429 -13.86 -7.53 7.07
CA TYR A 429 -13.37 -6.20 6.73
C TYR A 429 -13.73 -5.78 5.30
N LEU A 430 -13.53 -6.66 4.31
CA LEU A 430 -13.83 -6.36 2.90
C LEU A 430 -15.33 -6.31 2.60
N GLY A 431 -16.11 -7.25 3.15
CA GLY A 431 -17.55 -7.36 2.87
C GLY A 431 -18.41 -6.43 3.73
N THR A 432 -18.17 -6.46 5.05
CA THR A 432 -19.03 -5.75 6.03
C THR A 432 -18.37 -4.53 6.66
N LYS A 433 -17.13 -4.19 6.27
CA LYS A 433 -16.35 -3.05 6.79
C LYS A 433 -16.10 -3.11 8.29
N GLN A 434 -16.16 -4.30 8.88
CA GLN A 434 -15.93 -4.52 10.31
C GLN A 434 -14.44 -4.63 10.62
N ILE A 435 -13.98 -3.91 11.63
CA ILE A 435 -12.60 -3.95 12.12
C ILE A 435 -12.55 -4.79 13.39
N LYS A 436 -11.73 -5.84 13.41
CA LYS A 436 -11.42 -6.57 14.63
C LYS A 436 -10.32 -5.82 15.40
N ALA A 437 -10.59 -5.50 16.66
CA ALA A 437 -9.68 -4.77 17.53
C ALA A 437 -9.63 -5.41 18.92
N SER A 438 -8.53 -5.19 19.66
CA SER A 438 -8.39 -5.66 21.03
C SER A 438 -9.18 -4.79 22.03
N GLU A 439 -9.34 -5.29 23.26
CA GLU A 439 -9.94 -4.53 24.36
C GLU A 439 -9.21 -3.21 24.64
N GLN A 440 -7.88 -3.19 24.53
CA GLN A 440 -7.10 -1.96 24.72
C GLN A 440 -7.52 -0.87 23.71
N VAL A 441 -7.66 -1.24 22.44
CA VAL A 441 -8.06 -0.31 21.38
C VAL A 441 -9.53 0.09 21.56
N LEU A 442 -10.42 -0.86 21.82
CA LEU A 442 -11.85 -0.58 22.00
C LEU A 442 -12.12 0.30 23.24
N SER A 443 -11.35 0.12 24.32
CA SER A 443 -11.40 0.99 25.50
C SER A 443 -11.04 2.44 25.14
N LEU A 444 -9.96 2.66 24.38
CA LEU A 444 -9.56 3.99 23.94
C LEU A 444 -10.60 4.62 22.99
N VAL A 445 -11.20 3.83 22.10
CA VAL A 445 -12.30 4.27 21.24
C VAL A 445 -13.53 4.66 22.06
N SER A 446 -13.89 3.87 23.07
CA SER A 446 -15.01 4.18 23.97
C SER A 446 -14.76 5.48 24.73
N GLN A 447 -13.54 5.71 25.21
CA GLN A 447 -13.17 6.98 25.86
C GLN A 447 -13.28 8.16 24.89
N PHE A 448 -12.92 7.98 23.61
CA PHE A 448 -13.14 9.01 22.60
C PHE A 448 -14.63 9.32 22.41
N GLN A 449 -15.47 8.29 22.28
CA GLN A 449 -16.92 8.46 22.08
C GLN A 449 -17.64 9.11 23.27
N GLN A 450 -17.11 8.96 24.48
CA GLN A 450 -17.62 9.64 25.67
C GLN A 450 -17.31 11.14 25.65
N ASN A 451 -16.14 11.52 25.13
CA ASN A 451 -15.61 12.89 25.24
C ASN A 451 -15.81 13.72 23.96
N SER A 452 -16.01 13.08 22.82
CA SER A 452 -16.04 13.74 21.51
C SER A 452 -17.18 13.21 20.64
N LYS A 453 -17.92 14.10 19.97
CA LYS A 453 -19.01 13.77 19.03
C LYS A 453 -18.60 13.93 17.55
N LEU A 454 -17.31 13.77 17.27
CA LEU A 454 -16.70 13.95 15.95
C LEU A 454 -17.29 13.03 14.88
#